data_AF-A0AAW7G076-F1
#
_entry.id   AF-A0AAW7G076-F1
#
_cell.length_a   1.000
_cell.length_b   1.000
_cell.length_c   1.000
_cell.angle_alpha   90.00
_cell.angle_beta   90.00
_cell.angle_gamma   90.00
#
_symmetry.space_group_name_H-M   'P 1'
#
loop_
_entity.id
_entity.type
_entity.pdbx_description
1 polymer ?
#
loop_
_entity_poly.entity_id
_entity_poly.type
_entity_poly.pdbx_seq_one_letter_code
_entity_poly.pdbx_strand_id
1 'polypeptide(L)'
;MVNNTELNILKLLASRDDVNWTWYNLDRAMSIRKMDGIGNVARLVSNLSEAGLVDIVPGTTGGMNYYRVSEKGHNLLNDINEQHLVDLP
;
A
#
# COMPACT_ATOMS: atom_id res chain seq x y z
N MET A 1 -5.20 7.17 -12.15
CA MET A 1 -3.86 7.69 -11.78
C MET A 1 -3.76 7.60 -10.27
N VAL A 2 -2.71 6.97 -9.75
CA VAL A 2 -2.50 6.81 -8.30
C VAL A 2 -2.15 8.17 -7.71
N ASN A 3 -2.83 8.60 -6.66
CA ASN A 3 -2.50 9.86 -5.97
C ASN A 3 -1.38 9.68 -4.92
N ASN A 4 -0.86 10.77 -4.37
CA ASN A 4 0.23 10.71 -3.38
C ASN A 4 -0.14 9.91 -2.13
N THR A 5 -1.39 9.99 -1.66
CA THR A 5 -1.84 9.21 -0.50
C THR A 5 -1.83 7.71 -0.80
N GLU A 6 -2.37 7.31 -1.95
CA GLU A 6 -2.37 5.92 -2.42
C GLU A 6 -0.94 5.41 -2.65
N LEU A 7 -0.05 6.24 -3.22
CA LEU A 7 1.36 5.89 -3.40
C LEU A 7 2.08 5.70 -2.06
N ASN A 8 1.82 6.55 -1.06
CA ASN A 8 2.40 6.38 0.27
C ASN A 8 1.89 5.13 0.97
N ILE A 9 0.61 4.77 0.78
CA ILE A 9 0.06 3.49 1.25
C ILE A 9 0.76 2.31 0.56
N LEU A 10 0.96 2.38 -0.75
CA LEU A 10 1.67 1.34 -1.51
C LEU A 10 3.11 1.14 -0.99
N LYS A 11 3.84 2.24 -0.72
CA LYS A 11 5.17 2.21 -0.10
C LYS A 11 5.14 1.62 1.32
N LEU A 12 4.12 1.94 2.11
CA LEU A 12 3.96 1.40 3.46
C LEU A 12 3.72 -0.11 3.44
N LEU A 13 2.83 -0.59 2.57
CA LEU A 13 2.58 -2.01 2.35
C LEU A 13 3.86 -2.75 1.94
N ALA A 14 4.65 -2.18 1.03
CA ALA A 14 5.91 -2.76 0.58
C ALA A 14 7.04 -2.72 1.63
N SER A 15 6.91 -1.90 2.68
CA SER A 15 8.00 -1.73 3.66
C SER A 15 8.24 -2.93 4.56
N ARG A 16 7.29 -3.86 4.63
CA ARG A 16 7.35 -5.09 5.43
C ARG A 16 6.54 -6.20 4.74
N ASP A 17 7.23 -7.20 4.25
CA ASP A 17 6.67 -8.43 3.66
C ASP A 17 6.22 -9.44 4.72
N ASP A 18 6.74 -9.33 5.94
CA ASP A 18 6.43 -10.18 7.09
C ASP A 18 5.13 -9.79 7.85
N VAL A 19 4.44 -8.74 7.40
CA VAL A 19 3.20 -8.24 8.03
C VAL A 19 1.99 -8.52 7.15
N ASN A 20 1.02 -9.24 7.70
CA ASN A 20 -0.33 -9.30 7.13
C ASN A 20 -1.05 -7.98 7.42
N TRP A 21 -0.96 -7.02 6.49
CA TRP A 21 -1.57 -5.70 6.62
C TRP A 21 -3.09 -5.79 6.51
N THR A 22 -3.81 -5.62 7.60
CA THR A 22 -5.27 -5.43 7.61
C THR A 22 -5.59 -3.95 7.52
N TRP A 23 -6.85 -3.58 7.24
CA TRP A 23 -7.26 -2.18 7.30
C TRP A 23 -6.91 -1.53 8.64
N TYR A 24 -7.04 -2.28 9.74
CA TYR A 24 -6.84 -1.76 11.10
C TYR A 24 -5.37 -1.47 11.41
N ASN A 25 -4.47 -2.44 11.16
CA ASN A 25 -3.06 -2.23 11.47
C ASN A 25 -2.40 -1.26 10.47
N LEU A 26 -2.90 -1.18 9.24
CA LEU A 26 -2.48 -0.21 8.24
C LEU A 26 -2.90 1.20 8.63
N ASP A 27 -4.17 1.41 9.02
CA ASP A 27 -4.68 2.72 9.48
C ASP A 27 -3.92 3.21 10.72
N ARG A 28 -3.63 2.31 11.66
CA ARG A 28 -2.80 2.61 12.83
C ARG A 28 -1.37 3.02 12.44
N ALA A 29 -0.74 2.29 11.51
CA ALA A 29 0.59 2.63 11.03
C ALA A 29 0.62 3.98 10.31
N MET A 30 -0.41 4.29 9.52
CA MET A 30 -0.61 5.59 8.88
C MET A 30 -0.75 6.71 9.92
N SER A 31 -1.54 6.49 10.98
CA SER A 31 -1.70 7.44 12.09
C SER A 31 -0.38 7.74 12.80
N ILE A 32 0.40 6.70 13.14
CA ILE A 32 1.72 6.86 13.77
C ILE A 32 2.68 7.66 12.87
N ARG A 33 2.62 7.43 11.56
CA ARG A 33 3.46 8.11 10.56
C ARG A 33 2.90 9.47 10.12
N LYS A 34 1.78 9.92 10.68
CA LYS A 34 1.07 11.17 10.31
C LYS A 34 0.79 11.25 8.80
N MET A 35 0.38 10.13 8.19
CA MET A 35 0.02 10.06 6.79
C MET A 35 -1.40 10.54 6.54
N ASP A 36 -1.65 11.10 5.35
CA ASP A 36 -3.01 11.41 4.90
C ASP A 36 -3.84 10.13 4.70
N GLY A 37 -5.17 10.27 4.69
CA GLY A 37 -6.08 9.17 4.35
C GLY A 37 -6.45 8.22 5.50
N ILE A 38 -6.07 8.55 6.74
CA ILE A 38 -6.55 7.87 7.96
C ILE A 38 -8.09 7.83 7.98
N GLY A 39 -8.67 6.73 8.40
CA GLY A 39 -10.10 6.44 8.39
C GLY A 39 -10.65 6.07 7.00
N ASN A 40 -9.87 6.18 5.93
CA ASN A 40 -10.28 5.90 4.55
C ASN A 40 -9.52 4.74 3.90
N VAL A 41 -8.78 3.95 4.68
CA VAL A 41 -7.87 2.91 4.19
C VAL A 41 -8.56 1.91 3.27
N ALA A 42 -9.73 1.39 3.63
CA ALA A 42 -10.44 0.42 2.81
C ALA A 42 -10.76 0.96 1.40
N ARG A 43 -11.20 2.22 1.30
CA ARG A 43 -11.48 2.89 0.02
C ARG A 43 -10.21 3.10 -0.79
N LEU A 44 -9.14 3.59 -0.15
CA LEU A 44 -7.86 3.87 -0.82
C LEU A 44 -7.20 2.58 -1.32
N VAL A 45 -7.28 1.49 -0.54
CA VAL A 45 -6.79 0.18 -0.95
C VAL A 45 -7.66 -0.43 -2.06
N SER A 46 -8.98 -0.22 -2.05
CA SER A 46 -9.85 -0.64 -3.17
C SER A 46 -9.40 0.00 -4.47
N ASN A 47 -9.16 1.32 -4.47
CA ASN A 47 -8.65 2.03 -5.64
C ASN A 47 -7.31 1.47 -6.13
N LEU A 48 -6.38 1.16 -5.21
CA LEU A 48 -5.10 0.54 -5.54
C LEU A 48 -5.27 -0.86 -6.13
N SER A 49 -6.25 -1.62 -5.62
CA SER A 49 -6.56 -2.96 -6.12
C SER A 49 -7.21 -2.92 -7.51
N GLU A 50 -8.13 -1.98 -7.76
CA GLU A 50 -8.70 -1.72 -9.08
C GLU A 50 -7.62 -1.29 -10.10
N ALA A 51 -6.59 -0.56 -9.65
CA ALA A 51 -5.43 -0.23 -10.46
C ALA A 51 -4.46 -1.43 -10.69
N GLY A 52 -4.70 -2.57 -10.03
CA GLY A 52 -3.90 -3.78 -10.09
C GLY A 52 -2.60 -3.70 -9.29
N LEU A 53 -2.48 -2.80 -8.32
CA LEU A 53 -1.24 -2.55 -7.56
C LEU A 53 -1.23 -3.24 -6.18
N VAL A 54 -2.41 -3.62 -5.68
CA VAL A 54 -2.57 -4.30 -4.38
C VAL A 54 -3.55 -5.44 -4.52
N ASP A 55 -3.18 -6.60 -4.00
CA ASP A 55 -4.05 -7.76 -3.87
C ASP A 55 -4.75 -7.73 -2.50
N ILE A 56 -6.07 -7.96 -2.51
CA ILE A 56 -6.87 -8.15 -1.30
C ILE A 56 -7.02 -9.65 -1.07
N VAL A 57 -6.33 -10.15 -0.05
CA VAL A 57 -6.31 -11.57 0.26
C VAL A 57 -7.30 -11.87 1.38
N PRO A 58 -8.23 -12.83 1.19
CA PRO A 58 -9.18 -13.21 2.23
C PRO A 58 -8.48 -13.70 3.50
N GLY A 59 -8.92 -13.20 4.65
CA GLY A 59 -8.53 -13.80 5.94
C GLY A 59 -9.09 -15.21 6.10
N THR A 60 -8.50 -16.01 6.99
CA THR A 60 -9.09 -17.29 7.42
C THR A 60 -10.46 -17.05 8.09
N THR A 61 -11.35 -18.05 8.07
CA THR A 61 -12.75 -17.99 8.55
C THR A 61 -13.03 -16.96 9.66
N GLY A 62 -13.72 -15.87 9.30
CA GLY A 62 -14.12 -14.79 10.22
C GLY A 62 -13.08 -13.70 10.47
N GLY A 63 -11.87 -13.85 9.92
CA GLY A 63 -10.78 -12.88 10.01
C GLY A 63 -10.87 -11.75 8.98
N MET A 64 -10.16 -10.65 9.25
CA MET A 64 -10.06 -9.52 8.32
C MET A 64 -9.22 -9.90 7.09
N ASN A 65 -9.61 -9.38 5.93
CA ASN A 65 -8.76 -9.43 4.74
C ASN A 65 -7.43 -8.72 5.01
N TYR A 66 -6.39 -9.18 4.34
CA TYR A 66 -5.09 -8.54 4.35
C TYR A 66 -4.70 -8.07 2.95
N TYR A 67 -3.78 -7.12 2.90
CA TYR A 67 -3.37 -6.41 1.69
C TYR A 67 -1.92 -6.74 1.40
N ARG A 68 -1.64 -7.07 0.14
CA ARG A 68 -0.28 -7.33 -0.33
C ARG A 68 -0.03 -6.53 -1.60
N VAL A 69 1.17 -5.98 -1.74
CA VAL A 69 1.56 -5.33 -3.00
C VAL A 69 1.65 -6.37 -4.10
N SER A 70 0.99 -6.12 -5.23
CA SER A 70 1.05 -7.02 -6.39
C SER A 70 2.41 -6.89 -7.09
N GLU A 71 2.70 -7.79 -8.03
CA GLU A 71 3.90 -7.68 -8.87
C GLU A 71 3.95 -6.33 -9.61
N LYS A 72 2.82 -5.88 -10.17
CA LYS A 72 2.71 -4.57 -10.83
C LYS A 72 2.98 -3.42 -9.85
N GLY A 73 2.52 -3.55 -8.61
CA GLY A 73 2.79 -2.58 -7.55
C GLY A 73 4.28 -2.47 -7.22
N HIS A 74 4.98 -3.60 -7.14
CA HIS A 74 6.43 -3.62 -6.93
C HIS A 74 7.21 -3.02 -8.12
N ASN A 75 6.81 -3.33 -9.35
CA ASN A 75 7.42 -2.73 -10.55
C ASN A 75 7.29 -1.20 -10.54
N LEU A 76 6.10 -0.67 -10.24
CA LEU A 76 5.89 0.77 -10.11
C LEU A 76 6.81 1.41 -9.04
N LEU A 77 6.97 0.75 -7.89
CA LEU A 77 7.84 1.26 -6.82
C LEU A 77 9.32 1.25 -7.24
N ASN A 78 9.75 0.22 -7.98
CA ASN A 78 11.10 0.13 -8.52
C ASN A 78 11.35 1.23 -9.55
N ASP A 79 10.45 1.44 -10.50
CA ASP A 79 10.55 2.50 -11.52
C ASP A 79 10.70 3.89 -10.89
N ILE A 80 9.93 4.17 -9.82
CA ILE A 80 10.01 5.44 -9.08
C ILE A 80 11.35 5.57 -8.35
N ASN A 81 11.85 4.51 -7.72
CA ASN A 81 13.13 4.53 -7.02
C ASN A 81 14.30 4.69 -7.99
N GLU A 82 14.25 4.02 -9.13
CA GLU A 82 15.26 4.15 -10.19
C GLU A 82 15.29 5.58 -10.74
N GLN A 83 14.12 6.17 -11.06
CA GLN A 83 14.04 7.58 -11.48
C GLN A 83 14.65 8.54 -10.44
N HIS A 84 14.42 8.29 -9.14
CA HIS A 84 15.01 9.09 -8.07
C HIS A 84 16.53 8.95 -7.96
N LEU A 85 17.10 7.81 -8.39
CA LEU A 85 18.54 7.59 -8.45
C LEU A 85 19.19 8.23 -9.68
N VAL A 86 18.47 8.36 -10.81
CA VAL A 86 18.97 9.03 -12.01
C VAL A 86 19.03 10.57 -11.84
N ASP A 87 18.21 11.13 -10.94
CA ASP A 87 18.12 12.57 -10.67
C ASP A 87 19.10 13.08 -9.58
N LEU A 88 19.98 12.22 -9.04
CA LEU A 88 21.01 12.61 -8.07
C LEU A 88 22.32 13.00 -8.79
N PRO A 89 22.93 14.17 -8.48
CA PRO A 89 24.16 14.66 -9.13
C PRO A 89 25.42 13.86 -8.77
#